data_AF-A0A1J5MQ56-F1
#
_entry.id   AF-A0A1J5MQ56-F1
#
_cell.length_a   1.000
_cell.length_b   1.000
_cell.length_c   1.000
_cell.angle_alpha   90.00
_cell.angle_beta   90.00
_cell.angle_gamma   90.00
#
_symmetry.space_group_name_H-M   'P 1'
#
loop_
_entity.id
_entity.type
_entity.pdbx_description
1 polymer ?
#
loop_
_entity_poly.entity_id
_entity_poly.type
_entity_poly.pdbx_seq_one_letter_code
_entity_poly.pdbx_strand_id
1 'polypeptide(L)'
;MHESGNMRYLFLIILAAATLLGGCGVWDSTTEYTKETWETTRDFVNPPPVIDTDSYQFTNPNQEKLAKLISPVDGPLTTLIRFVDDTDTMPGIDWLDLLMARFPWVDRVLVTDEEGTIIFMQPQLPVKRISKPLVFEGVWRQVRLLTVVDYSDLGPEMYIGRPYFDDVQFSGLIGVGFDPRSLMRLCPDPKALIIIHPGHNVWTLGADVDKEALLAVDWEDILKSEVQGQVKAGNRYYTWLTRYVGKDQYIYATESVDPNAEGSWWPF
;
A
#
# COMPACT_ATOMS: atom_id res chain seq x y z
N MET A 1 18.68 76.25 61.42
CA MET A 1 19.98 76.24 60.72
C MET A 1 20.30 74.79 60.39
N HIS A 2 19.63 74.16 59.42
CA HIS A 2 19.73 74.34 57.95
C HIS A 2 21.09 73.89 57.40
N GLU A 3 21.30 72.56 57.29
CA GLU A 3 22.30 71.96 56.36
C GLU A 3 22.32 70.41 56.28
N SER A 4 21.40 69.65 56.90
CA SER A 4 21.41 68.17 56.80
C SER A 4 20.44 67.60 55.75
N GLY A 5 19.63 68.43 55.09
CA GLY A 5 18.63 68.01 54.11
C GLY A 5 19.24 67.66 52.74
N ASN A 6 20.19 68.45 52.24
CA ASN A 6 20.67 68.34 50.86
C ASN A 6 21.52 67.09 50.59
N MET A 7 22.20 66.55 51.61
CA MET A 7 23.10 65.41 51.44
C MET A 7 22.35 64.07 51.32
N ARG A 8 21.17 63.94 51.95
CA ARG A 8 20.32 62.74 51.82
C ARG A 8 19.61 62.66 50.47
N TYR A 9 19.17 63.78 49.92
CA TYR A 9 18.53 63.81 48.60
C TYR A 9 19.55 63.59 47.48
N LEU A 10 20.80 64.05 47.62
CA LEU A 10 21.85 63.77 46.63
C LEU A 10 22.17 62.27 46.52
N PHE A 11 22.26 61.56 47.65
CA PHE A 11 22.51 60.11 47.64
C PHE A 11 21.35 59.31 47.05
N LEU A 12 20.10 59.72 47.31
CA LEU A 12 18.92 59.07 46.72
C LEU A 12 18.80 59.32 45.21
N ILE A 13 19.19 60.51 44.73
CA ILE A 13 19.19 60.83 43.30
C ILE A 13 20.28 60.02 42.55
N ILE A 14 21.47 59.85 43.16
CA ILE A 14 22.55 59.06 42.56
C ILE A 14 22.17 57.56 42.51
N LEU A 15 21.53 57.03 43.55
CA LEU A 15 21.08 55.64 43.58
C LEU A 15 19.92 55.37 42.60
N ALA A 16 19.01 56.34 42.41
CA ALA A 16 17.95 56.27 41.41
C ALA A 16 18.49 56.40 39.98
N ALA A 17 19.52 57.22 39.75
CA ALA A 17 20.17 57.35 38.45
C ALA A 17 20.96 56.08 38.06
N ALA A 18 21.58 55.39 39.03
CA ALA A 18 22.33 54.16 38.79
C ALA A 18 21.43 52.95 38.44
N THR A 19 20.18 52.92 38.91
CA THR A 19 19.23 51.84 38.61
C THR A 19 18.50 52.01 37.28
N LEU A 20 18.41 53.23 36.75
CA LEU A 20 17.76 53.52 35.46
C LEU A 20 18.68 53.32 34.23
N LEU A 21 20.00 53.24 34.41
CA LEU A 21 20.95 53.10 33.29
C LEU A 21 21.35 51.65 32.97
N GLY A 22 20.93 50.66 33.76
CA GLY A 22 21.36 49.25 33.61
C GLY A 22 20.33 48.29 32.99
N GLY A 23 19.12 48.74 32.67
CA GLY A 23 17.98 47.82 32.46
C GLY A 23 17.57 47.49 31.03
N CYS A 24 17.79 48.37 30.04
CA CYS A 24 17.12 48.20 28.73
C CYS A 24 17.99 47.60 27.62
N GLY A 25 19.32 47.69 27.66
CA GLY A 25 20.17 47.17 26.57
C GLY A 25 20.44 45.66 26.63
N VAL A 26 20.42 45.07 27.83
CA VAL A 26 20.78 43.66 28.05
C VAL A 26 19.63 42.72 27.68
N TRP A 27 18.39 43.17 27.83
CA TRP A 27 17.22 42.36 27.49
C TRP A 27 17.05 42.21 25.98
N ASP A 28 17.11 43.30 25.21
CA ASP A 28 16.99 43.26 23.75
C ASP A 28 18.10 42.42 23.12
N SER A 29 19.36 42.65 23.51
CA SER A 29 20.51 41.88 23.02
C SER A 29 20.47 40.39 23.39
N THR A 30 20.00 40.05 24.60
CA THR A 30 19.84 38.64 25.00
C THR A 30 18.71 37.97 24.20
N THR A 31 17.60 38.66 23.96
CA THR A 31 16.49 38.10 23.17
C THR A 31 16.81 37.92 21.70
N GLU A 32 17.59 38.83 21.12
CA GLU A 32 18.04 38.75 19.72
C GLU A 32 19.06 37.62 19.55
N TYR A 33 20.06 37.53 20.43
CA TYR A 33 21.07 36.47 20.41
C TYR A 33 20.47 35.07 20.67
N THR A 34 19.47 34.98 21.55
CA THR A 34 18.76 33.71 21.83
C THR A 34 17.88 33.29 20.65
N LYS A 35 17.25 34.23 19.94
CA LYS A 35 16.49 33.93 18.72
C LYS A 35 17.40 33.47 17.59
N GLU A 36 18.49 34.19 17.33
CA GLU A 36 19.43 33.87 16.26
C GLU A 36 20.11 32.51 16.50
N THR A 37 20.52 32.25 17.75
CA THR A 37 21.09 30.94 18.13
C THR A 37 20.04 29.82 18.04
N TRP A 38 18.80 30.07 18.43
CA TRP A 38 17.70 29.11 18.34
C TRP A 38 17.31 28.81 16.89
N GLU A 39 17.23 29.80 16.01
CA GLU A 39 16.94 29.64 14.58
C GLU A 39 18.06 28.86 13.89
N THR A 40 19.32 29.23 14.14
CA THR A 40 20.49 28.53 13.57
C THR A 40 20.60 27.09 14.06
N THR A 41 20.29 26.85 15.34
CA THR A 41 20.30 25.49 15.92
C THR A 41 19.12 24.68 15.42
N ARG A 42 17.94 25.29 15.25
CA ARG A 42 16.74 24.61 14.73
C ARG A 42 16.94 24.17 13.29
N ASP A 43 17.59 24.99 12.46
CA ASP A 43 17.85 24.64 11.06
C ASP A 43 18.94 23.57 10.91
N PHE A 44 19.86 23.44 11.88
CA PHE A 44 20.84 22.36 11.95
C PHE A 44 20.28 21.05 12.54
N VAL A 45 19.43 21.14 13.55
CA VAL A 45 18.86 19.98 14.27
C VAL A 45 17.61 19.45 13.57
N ASN A 46 16.87 20.31 12.87
CA ASN A 46 15.62 19.99 12.19
C ASN A 46 15.47 20.84 10.91
N PRO A 47 16.32 20.58 9.88
CA PRO A 47 16.25 21.33 8.63
C PRO A 47 14.83 21.23 8.06
N PRO A 48 14.28 22.34 7.53
CA PRO A 48 12.94 22.31 6.93
C PRO A 48 12.92 21.25 5.82
N PRO A 49 11.89 20.38 5.78
CA PRO A 49 11.85 19.30 4.81
C PRO A 49 11.79 19.90 3.40
N VAL A 50 12.88 19.74 2.65
CA VAL A 50 12.90 20.03 1.22
C VAL A 50 12.38 18.78 0.52
N ILE A 51 11.19 18.88 -0.07
CA ILE A 51 10.68 17.83 -0.95
C ILE A 51 11.44 17.96 -2.26
N ASP A 52 12.49 17.17 -2.41
CA ASP A 52 13.16 17.01 -3.69
C ASP A 52 12.26 16.17 -4.61
N THR A 53 11.57 16.85 -5.53
CA THR A 53 10.70 16.19 -6.53
C THR A 53 11.48 15.46 -7.61
N ASP A 54 12.79 15.72 -7.75
CA ASP A 54 13.68 15.12 -8.75
C ASP A 54 14.51 13.97 -8.17
N SER A 55 14.56 13.80 -6.85
CA SER A 55 15.24 12.69 -6.18
C SER A 55 14.68 11.30 -6.54
N TYR A 56 13.42 11.22 -7.00
CA TYR A 56 12.73 9.98 -7.36
C TYR A 56 12.53 9.84 -8.87
N GLN A 57 13.63 9.83 -9.62
CA GLN A 57 13.62 9.38 -11.00
C GLN A 57 14.10 7.93 -11.05
N PHE A 58 13.25 7.03 -11.52
CA PHE A 58 13.66 5.66 -11.80
C PHE A 58 14.76 5.67 -12.85
N THR A 59 15.90 5.06 -12.55
CA THR A 59 17.01 4.92 -13.49
C THR A 59 16.67 3.95 -14.62
N ASN A 60 15.79 2.97 -14.35
CA ASN A 60 15.36 1.98 -15.31
C ASN A 60 13.95 2.31 -15.86
N PRO A 61 13.83 2.61 -17.18
CA PRO A 61 12.54 3.00 -17.78
C PRO A 61 11.50 1.88 -17.76
N ASN A 62 11.93 0.61 -17.74
CA ASN A 62 11.00 -0.52 -17.62
C ASN A 62 10.32 -0.54 -16.25
N GLN A 63 11.12 -0.30 -15.21
CA GLN A 63 10.67 -0.28 -13.82
C GLN A 63 9.76 0.91 -13.57
N GLU A 64 10.13 2.08 -14.11
CA GLU A 64 9.29 3.27 -14.08
C GLU A 64 7.91 3.01 -14.71
N LYS A 65 7.90 2.40 -15.90
CA LYS A 65 6.65 2.05 -16.60
C LYS A 65 5.82 1.10 -15.74
N LEU A 66 6.40 -0.01 -15.26
CA LEU A 66 5.66 -0.98 -14.46
C LEU A 66 5.11 -0.33 -13.18
N ALA A 67 5.92 0.46 -12.47
CA ALA A 67 5.50 1.17 -11.25
C ALA A 67 4.28 2.07 -11.51
N LYS A 68 4.31 2.89 -12.57
CA LYS A 68 3.18 3.75 -12.96
C LYS A 68 1.90 2.96 -13.24
N LEU A 69 2.02 1.76 -13.81
CA LEU A 69 0.87 0.91 -14.12
C LEU A 69 0.30 0.25 -12.85
N ILE A 70 1.15 -0.23 -11.93
CA ILE A 70 0.71 -1.03 -10.79
C ILE A 70 0.32 -0.23 -9.55
N SER A 71 0.92 0.95 -9.30
CA SER A 71 0.62 1.72 -8.08
C SER A 71 -0.87 1.98 -7.83
N PRO A 72 -1.69 2.37 -8.83
CA PRO A 72 -3.13 2.58 -8.62
C PRO A 72 -3.94 1.28 -8.53
N VAL A 73 -3.32 0.12 -8.79
CA VAL A 73 -3.95 -1.21 -8.73
C VAL A 73 -3.61 -1.89 -7.40
N ASP A 74 -2.33 -1.89 -7.03
CA ASP A 74 -1.81 -2.61 -5.86
C ASP A 74 -2.20 -1.97 -4.52
N GLY A 75 -2.34 -0.65 -4.47
CA GLY A 75 -2.81 0.07 -3.29
C GLY A 75 -4.24 -0.33 -2.87
N PRO A 76 -5.23 -0.25 -3.77
CA PRO A 76 -6.58 -0.74 -3.52
C PRO A 76 -6.65 -2.22 -3.16
N LEU A 77 -5.91 -3.08 -3.86
CA LEU A 77 -5.85 -4.52 -3.55
C LEU A 77 -5.27 -4.76 -2.15
N THR A 78 -4.17 -4.10 -1.80
CA THR A 78 -3.56 -4.17 -0.46
C THR A 78 -4.55 -3.74 0.62
N THR A 79 -5.33 -2.70 0.34
CA THR A 79 -6.35 -2.20 1.27
C THR A 79 -7.50 -3.18 1.45
N LEU A 80 -7.95 -3.84 0.38
CA LEU A 80 -8.95 -4.92 0.47
C LEU A 80 -8.40 -6.10 1.28
N ILE A 81 -7.18 -6.54 0.96
CA ILE A 81 -6.51 -7.65 1.67
C ILE A 81 -6.51 -7.38 3.16
N ARG A 82 -6.07 -6.19 3.60
CA ARG A 82 -6.05 -5.82 5.02
C ARG A 82 -7.45 -5.78 5.62
N PHE A 83 -8.42 -5.21 4.90
CA PHE A 83 -9.80 -5.14 5.38
C PHE A 83 -10.40 -6.52 5.66
N VAL A 84 -10.18 -7.48 4.75
CA VAL A 84 -10.64 -8.86 4.94
C VAL A 84 -9.81 -9.56 6.03
N ASP A 85 -8.48 -9.38 6.02
CA ASP A 85 -7.58 -10.00 6.99
C ASP A 85 -7.75 -9.49 8.42
N ASP A 86 -8.32 -8.30 8.62
CA ASP A 86 -8.63 -7.78 9.95
C ASP A 86 -9.94 -8.35 10.54
N THR A 87 -10.64 -9.23 9.80
CA THR A 87 -11.96 -9.76 10.20
C THR A 87 -11.88 -11.25 10.55
N ASP A 88 -12.00 -11.59 11.82
CA ASP A 88 -11.96 -12.97 12.34
C ASP A 88 -13.26 -13.44 13.00
N THR A 89 -14.29 -12.60 12.97
CA THR A 89 -15.65 -12.90 13.47
C THR A 89 -16.66 -12.88 12.33
N MET A 90 -17.83 -13.47 12.56
CA MET A 90 -18.92 -13.49 11.58
C MET A 90 -19.25 -12.05 11.10
N PRO A 91 -19.20 -11.78 9.78
CA PRO A 91 -19.41 -10.43 9.28
C PRO A 91 -20.89 -10.04 9.39
N GLY A 92 -21.14 -8.88 10.01
CA GLY A 92 -22.47 -8.27 10.08
C GLY A 92 -22.82 -7.46 8.81
N ILE A 93 -24.05 -6.95 8.76
CA ILE A 93 -24.54 -6.13 7.64
C ILE A 93 -23.69 -4.88 7.45
N ASP A 94 -23.33 -4.18 8.54
CA ASP A 94 -22.51 -2.97 8.49
C ASP A 94 -21.13 -3.22 7.87
N TRP A 95 -20.53 -4.39 8.13
CA TRP A 95 -19.26 -4.79 7.54
C TRP A 95 -19.39 -4.99 6.03
N LEU A 96 -20.48 -5.64 5.60
CA LEU A 96 -20.77 -5.88 4.18
C LEU A 96 -21.01 -4.56 3.44
N ASP A 97 -21.80 -3.66 4.02
CA ASP A 97 -22.07 -2.35 3.43
C ASP A 97 -20.78 -1.52 3.31
N LEU A 98 -19.93 -1.57 4.33
CA LEU A 98 -18.63 -0.90 4.30
C LEU A 98 -17.68 -1.50 3.25
N LEU A 99 -17.64 -2.83 3.12
CA LEU A 99 -16.85 -3.50 2.08
C LEU A 99 -17.28 -3.02 0.69
N MET A 100 -18.58 -3.10 0.39
CA MET A 100 -19.09 -2.76 -0.94
C MET A 100 -18.94 -1.26 -1.25
N ALA A 101 -19.08 -0.39 -0.24
CA ALA A 101 -18.86 1.04 -0.39
C ALA A 101 -17.38 1.39 -0.63
N ARG A 102 -16.46 0.73 0.07
CA ARG A 102 -15.02 0.99 -0.02
C ARG A 102 -14.37 0.35 -1.23
N PHE A 103 -14.89 -0.78 -1.69
CA PHE A 103 -14.34 -1.58 -2.79
C PHE A 103 -15.43 -1.84 -3.85
N PRO A 104 -15.82 -0.81 -4.63
CA PRO A 104 -16.91 -0.94 -5.62
C PRO A 104 -16.59 -1.87 -6.80
N TRP A 105 -15.37 -2.39 -6.86
CA TRP A 105 -14.90 -3.37 -7.85
C TRP A 105 -14.96 -4.82 -7.35
N VAL A 106 -15.35 -5.03 -6.08
CA VAL A 106 -15.67 -6.36 -5.55
C VAL A 106 -16.97 -6.85 -6.18
N ASP A 107 -16.94 -8.08 -6.70
CA ASP A 107 -18.08 -8.66 -7.39
C ASP A 107 -19.04 -9.34 -6.40
N ARG A 108 -18.52 -9.96 -5.34
CA ARG A 108 -19.33 -10.62 -4.31
C ARG A 108 -18.65 -10.84 -2.97
N VAL A 109 -19.48 -11.16 -1.98
CA VAL A 109 -19.09 -11.77 -0.71
C VAL A 109 -19.87 -13.08 -0.54
N LEU A 110 -19.21 -14.09 0.01
CA LEU A 110 -19.82 -15.32 0.48
C LEU A 110 -19.35 -15.61 1.90
N VAL A 111 -20.22 -16.24 2.69
CA VAL A 111 -19.88 -16.76 4.02
C VAL A 111 -20.32 -18.21 4.06
N THR A 112 -19.46 -19.06 4.61
CA THR A 112 -19.66 -20.51 4.70
C THR A 112 -19.69 -20.96 6.15
N ASP A 113 -20.34 -22.09 6.42
CA ASP A 113 -20.20 -22.81 7.69
C ASP A 113 -18.93 -23.67 7.74
N GLU A 114 -18.78 -24.46 8.81
CA GLU A 114 -17.63 -25.34 9.05
C GLU A 114 -17.47 -26.42 7.98
N GLU A 115 -18.58 -26.85 7.39
CA GLU A 115 -18.65 -27.84 6.30
C GLU A 115 -18.37 -27.21 4.92
N GLY A 116 -18.22 -25.89 4.83
CA GLY A 116 -18.02 -25.16 3.58
C GLY A 116 -19.32 -24.90 2.81
N THR A 117 -20.48 -25.09 3.43
CA THR A 117 -21.78 -24.75 2.84
C THR A 117 -21.96 -23.25 2.87
N ILE A 118 -22.34 -22.65 1.74
CA ILE A 118 -22.60 -21.21 1.68
C ILE A 118 -23.89 -20.88 2.43
N ILE A 119 -23.76 -20.24 3.59
CA ILE A 119 -24.88 -19.79 4.43
C ILE A 119 -25.32 -18.36 4.09
N PHE A 120 -24.43 -17.57 3.47
CA PHE A 120 -24.73 -16.21 3.00
C PHE A 120 -23.97 -15.88 1.72
N MET A 121 -24.61 -15.14 0.81
CA MET A 121 -23.97 -14.61 -0.38
C MET A 121 -24.59 -13.26 -0.77
N GLN A 122 -23.74 -12.31 -1.16
CA GLN A 122 -24.12 -11.01 -1.69
C GLN A 122 -23.33 -10.71 -2.97
N PRO A 123 -23.97 -10.46 -4.13
CA PRO A 123 -25.41 -10.52 -4.35
C PRO A 123 -25.93 -11.97 -4.25
N GLN A 124 -27.19 -12.16 -3.82
CA GLN A 124 -27.81 -13.47 -3.71
C GLN A 124 -27.88 -14.25 -5.04
N LEU A 125 -28.02 -13.51 -6.15
CA LEU A 125 -28.04 -14.06 -7.50
C LEU A 125 -26.87 -13.47 -8.29
N PRO A 126 -25.68 -14.07 -8.20
CA PRO A 126 -24.52 -13.55 -8.90
C PRO A 126 -24.59 -13.84 -10.40
N VAL A 127 -24.03 -12.94 -11.20
CA VAL A 127 -23.98 -13.10 -12.67
C VAL A 127 -23.06 -14.24 -13.06
N LYS A 128 -21.85 -14.30 -12.47
CA LYS A 128 -20.95 -15.45 -12.63
C LYS A 128 -21.30 -16.48 -11.57
N ARG A 129 -21.57 -17.72 -11.96
CA ARG A 129 -21.75 -18.82 -10.99
C ARG A 129 -20.39 -19.41 -10.66
N ILE A 130 -20.23 -19.83 -9.40
CA ILE A 130 -19.07 -20.63 -8.98
C ILE A 130 -19.10 -21.92 -9.79
N SER A 131 -18.06 -22.16 -10.60
CA SER A 131 -18.05 -23.24 -11.59
C SER A 131 -17.74 -24.61 -10.97
N LYS A 132 -16.95 -24.60 -9.89
CA LYS A 132 -16.49 -25.76 -9.12
C LYS A 132 -16.39 -25.38 -7.65
N PRO A 133 -16.50 -26.34 -6.72
CA PRO A 133 -16.27 -26.07 -5.30
C PRO A 133 -14.95 -25.31 -5.09
N LEU A 134 -15.02 -24.22 -4.33
CA LEU A 134 -13.86 -23.41 -3.98
C LEU A 134 -13.07 -24.14 -2.89
N VAL A 135 -11.88 -24.64 -3.23
CA VAL A 135 -11.02 -25.35 -2.29
C VAL A 135 -9.93 -24.40 -1.82
N PHE A 136 -10.01 -23.99 -0.56
CA PHE A 136 -8.98 -23.19 0.09
C PHE A 136 -8.02 -24.12 0.84
N GLU A 137 -6.79 -24.23 0.37
CA GLU A 137 -5.78 -25.03 1.04
C GLU A 137 -5.09 -24.23 2.16
N GLY A 138 -5.39 -24.55 3.42
CA GLY A 138 -4.82 -23.87 4.56
C GLY A 138 -4.68 -24.76 5.79
N VAL A 139 -3.75 -24.40 6.67
CA VAL A 139 -3.77 -24.92 8.04
C VAL A 139 -4.72 -24.03 8.82
N TRP A 140 -5.93 -24.49 9.14
CA TRP A 140 -6.99 -23.66 9.75
C TRP A 140 -6.63 -23.06 11.12
N ARG A 141 -5.61 -23.62 11.80
CA ARG A 141 -5.01 -23.00 13.00
C ARG A 141 -4.22 -21.73 12.70
N GLN A 142 -3.81 -21.54 11.45
CA GLN A 142 -3.18 -20.32 10.97
C GLN A 142 -4.30 -19.41 10.47
N VAL A 143 -4.48 -18.28 11.15
CA VAL A 143 -5.47 -17.24 10.82
C VAL A 143 -5.01 -16.44 9.59
N ARG A 144 -4.54 -17.10 8.54
CA ARG A 144 -3.98 -16.45 7.35
C ARG A 144 -5.03 -16.32 6.27
N LEU A 145 -4.94 -15.22 5.52
CA LEU A 145 -5.65 -15.06 4.25
C LEU A 145 -5.28 -16.18 3.28
N LEU A 146 -6.30 -16.76 2.66
CA LEU A 146 -6.21 -17.81 1.64
C LEU A 146 -6.65 -17.23 0.29
N THR A 147 -6.17 -17.80 -0.82
CA THR A 147 -6.70 -17.43 -2.14
C THR A 147 -7.08 -18.65 -2.95
N VAL A 148 -8.06 -18.46 -3.82
CA VAL A 148 -8.45 -19.45 -4.82
C VAL A 148 -8.98 -18.72 -6.04
N VAL A 149 -8.71 -19.24 -7.24
CA VAL A 149 -9.23 -18.68 -8.48
C VAL A 149 -10.19 -19.66 -9.12
N ASP A 150 -11.41 -19.20 -9.37
CA ASP A 150 -12.39 -19.91 -10.16
C ASP A 150 -12.28 -19.50 -11.63
N TYR A 151 -12.06 -20.47 -12.52
CA TYR A 151 -11.89 -20.26 -13.96
C TYR A 151 -13.17 -20.65 -14.70
N SER A 152 -14.22 -19.85 -14.51
CA SER A 152 -15.52 -20.08 -15.16
C SER A 152 -15.51 -19.68 -16.64
N ASP A 153 -16.49 -20.18 -17.41
CA ASP A 153 -16.69 -19.80 -18.82
C ASP A 153 -16.98 -18.30 -19.00
N LEU A 154 -17.55 -17.65 -17.99
CA LEU A 154 -17.81 -16.21 -17.98
C LEU A 154 -16.57 -15.38 -17.58
N GLY A 155 -15.46 -16.07 -17.39
CA GLY A 155 -14.17 -15.52 -17.04
C GLY A 155 -13.77 -15.81 -15.59
N PRO A 156 -12.47 -15.67 -15.31
CA PRO A 156 -11.91 -15.93 -14.00
C PRO A 156 -12.41 -14.97 -12.92
N GLU A 157 -12.51 -15.48 -11.70
CA GLU A 157 -12.81 -14.72 -10.49
C GLU A 157 -11.87 -15.18 -9.37
N MET A 158 -11.16 -14.23 -8.78
CA MET A 158 -10.27 -14.47 -7.64
C MET A 158 -11.07 -14.29 -6.35
N TYR A 159 -10.89 -15.23 -5.44
CA TYR A 159 -11.45 -15.18 -4.10
C TYR A 159 -10.32 -15.05 -3.09
N ILE A 160 -10.44 -14.06 -2.21
CA ILE A 160 -9.65 -13.99 -0.98
C ILE A 160 -10.53 -14.49 0.17
N GLY A 161 -10.01 -15.46 0.92
CA GLY A 161 -10.72 -16.15 1.98
C GLY A 161 -10.07 -15.93 3.33
N ARG A 162 -10.87 -15.85 4.39
CA ARG A 162 -10.38 -15.85 5.77
C ARG A 162 -11.28 -16.69 6.68
N PRO A 163 -10.69 -17.54 7.55
CA PRO A 163 -11.42 -18.19 8.62
C PRO A 163 -12.01 -17.20 9.62
N TYR A 164 -13.26 -17.43 10.02
CA TYR A 164 -13.87 -16.75 11.16
C TYR A 164 -14.20 -17.76 12.26
N PHE A 165 -14.30 -17.25 13.48
CA PHE A 165 -14.40 -18.05 14.69
C PHE A 165 -15.54 -17.54 15.57
N ASP A 166 -16.15 -18.46 16.31
CA ASP A 166 -16.98 -18.20 17.47
C ASP A 166 -16.17 -18.60 18.72
N ASP A 167 -15.84 -17.62 19.55
CA ASP A 167 -14.80 -17.69 20.59
C ASP A 167 -13.44 -18.22 20.09
N VAL A 168 -13.24 -19.54 20.18
CA VAL A 168 -12.00 -20.25 19.79
C VAL A 168 -12.26 -21.37 18.79
N GLN A 169 -13.54 -21.59 18.43
CA GLN A 169 -13.94 -22.64 17.50
C GLN A 169 -14.01 -22.06 16.10
N PHE A 170 -13.41 -22.77 15.15
CA PHE A 170 -13.58 -22.45 13.74
C PHE A 170 -15.06 -22.57 13.37
N SER A 171 -15.62 -21.57 12.70
CA SER A 171 -17.04 -21.53 12.37
C SER A 171 -17.31 -21.48 10.86
N GLY A 172 -16.27 -21.26 10.05
CA GLY A 172 -16.37 -21.21 8.60
C GLY A 172 -15.44 -20.19 7.96
N LEU A 173 -15.73 -19.83 6.71
CA LEU A 173 -14.93 -18.89 5.90
C LEU A 173 -15.75 -17.70 5.43
N ILE A 174 -15.14 -16.52 5.49
CA ILE A 174 -15.53 -15.34 4.72
C ILE A 174 -14.75 -15.38 3.41
N GLY A 175 -15.44 -15.29 2.28
CA GLY A 175 -14.85 -15.20 0.95
C GLY A 175 -15.25 -13.92 0.24
N VAL A 176 -14.29 -13.17 -0.29
CA VAL A 176 -14.54 -11.98 -1.10
C VAL A 176 -14.05 -12.25 -2.52
N GLY A 177 -14.97 -12.20 -3.48
CA GLY A 177 -14.74 -12.52 -4.89
C GLY A 177 -14.67 -11.27 -5.76
N PHE A 178 -13.70 -11.22 -6.67
CA PHE A 178 -13.58 -10.17 -7.67
C PHE A 178 -12.83 -10.65 -8.91
N ASP A 179 -13.12 -10.06 -10.06
CA ASP A 179 -12.34 -10.22 -11.29
C ASP A 179 -11.09 -9.35 -11.24
N PRO A 180 -9.86 -9.89 -11.33
CA PRO A 180 -8.63 -9.09 -11.36
C PRO A 180 -8.63 -8.04 -12.49
N ARG A 181 -9.40 -8.26 -13.57
CA ARG A 181 -9.56 -7.24 -14.63
C ARG A 181 -10.30 -6.00 -14.14
N SER A 182 -11.19 -6.09 -13.16
CA SER A 182 -11.85 -4.91 -12.57
C SER A 182 -10.83 -4.00 -11.89
N LEU A 183 -9.84 -4.57 -11.20
CA LEU A 183 -8.70 -3.85 -10.63
C LEU A 183 -7.81 -3.22 -11.69
N MET A 184 -7.53 -3.94 -12.78
CA MET A 184 -6.71 -3.41 -13.88
C MET A 184 -7.32 -2.16 -14.53
N ARG A 185 -8.63 -1.90 -14.40
CA ARG A 185 -9.26 -0.65 -14.89
C ARG A 185 -8.84 0.60 -14.11
N LEU A 186 -8.24 0.44 -12.93
CA LEU A 186 -7.67 1.54 -12.16
C LEU A 186 -6.31 1.98 -12.70
N CYS A 187 -5.67 1.14 -13.53
CA CYS A 187 -4.42 1.45 -14.22
C CYS A 187 -4.62 2.62 -15.22
N PRO A 188 -3.67 3.56 -15.35
CA PRO A 188 -3.73 4.63 -16.35
C PRO A 188 -3.70 4.10 -17.79
N ASP A 189 -3.04 2.96 -18.02
CA ASP A 189 -3.06 2.25 -19.31
C ASP A 189 -3.30 0.74 -19.08
N PRO A 190 -4.57 0.31 -18.98
CA PRO A 190 -4.91 -1.08 -18.71
C PRO A 190 -4.48 -2.07 -19.81
N LYS A 191 -4.22 -1.59 -21.03
CA LYS A 191 -3.76 -2.43 -22.16
C LYS A 191 -2.29 -2.77 -22.05
N ALA A 192 -1.52 -2.01 -21.27
CA ALA A 192 -0.09 -2.26 -21.04
C ALA A 192 0.18 -3.13 -19.81
N LEU A 193 -0.81 -3.29 -18.91
CA LEU A 193 -0.67 -4.12 -17.71
C LEU A 193 -1.13 -5.56 -17.97
N ILE A 194 -0.40 -6.50 -17.40
CA ILE A 194 -0.68 -7.93 -17.43
C ILE A 194 -0.61 -8.43 -15.98
N ILE A 195 -1.54 -9.32 -15.60
CA ILE A 195 -1.45 -10.08 -14.36
C ILE A 195 -1.33 -11.56 -14.72
N ILE A 196 -0.34 -12.25 -14.17
CA ILE A 196 -0.11 -13.68 -14.40
C ILE A 196 -0.37 -14.43 -13.10
N HIS A 197 -1.17 -15.49 -13.19
CA HIS A 197 -1.23 -16.54 -12.17
C HIS A 197 -0.37 -17.70 -12.68
N PRO A 198 0.82 -17.92 -12.11
CA PRO A 198 1.75 -18.95 -12.55
C PRO A 198 1.07 -20.32 -12.72
N GLY A 199 1.28 -20.97 -13.88
CA GLY A 199 0.70 -22.28 -14.18
C GLY A 199 -0.80 -22.32 -14.50
N HIS A 200 -1.50 -21.17 -14.48
CA HIS A 200 -2.96 -21.16 -14.62
C HIS A 200 -3.48 -20.23 -15.71
N ASN A 201 -3.26 -18.91 -15.59
CA ASN A 201 -3.89 -17.94 -16.49
C ASN A 201 -3.15 -16.61 -16.57
N VAL A 202 -3.41 -15.88 -17.66
CA VAL A 202 -2.95 -14.50 -17.87
C VAL A 202 -4.15 -13.58 -18.06
N TRP A 203 -4.32 -12.64 -17.13
CA TRP A 203 -5.32 -11.57 -17.21
C TRP A 203 -4.77 -10.37 -17.98
N THR A 204 -5.56 -9.91 -18.95
CA THR A 204 -5.29 -8.72 -19.75
C THR A 204 -6.58 -7.96 -20.00
N LEU A 205 -6.46 -6.64 -20.22
CA LEU A 205 -7.56 -5.78 -20.68
C LEU A 205 -7.29 -5.28 -22.10
N GLY A 206 -7.25 -6.22 -23.05
CA GLY A 206 -7.02 -5.91 -24.47
C GLY A 206 -5.55 -5.75 -24.86
N ALA A 207 -4.63 -6.21 -24.01
CA ALA A 207 -3.22 -6.37 -24.37
C ALA A 207 -3.08 -7.48 -25.43
N ASP A 208 -2.40 -7.20 -26.54
CA ASP A 208 -1.99 -8.19 -27.53
C ASP A 208 -0.73 -8.89 -27.03
N VAL A 209 -0.89 -10.05 -26.39
CA VAL A 209 0.19 -10.80 -25.75
C VAL A 209 0.08 -12.28 -26.04
N ASP A 210 1.23 -12.93 -26.16
CA ASP A 210 1.33 -14.38 -26.26
C ASP A 210 1.17 -14.99 -24.86
N LYS A 211 -0.07 -15.35 -24.50
CA LYS A 211 -0.38 -15.93 -23.19
C LYS A 211 0.26 -17.29 -22.99
N GLU A 212 0.36 -18.09 -24.05
CA GLU A 212 0.95 -19.43 -23.98
C GLU A 212 2.44 -19.31 -23.68
N ALA A 213 3.15 -18.41 -24.37
CA ALA A 213 4.56 -18.16 -24.09
C ALA A 213 4.80 -17.60 -22.68
N LEU A 214 3.92 -16.72 -22.18
CA LEU A 214 3.99 -16.21 -20.81
C LEU A 214 3.76 -17.30 -19.77
N LEU A 215 2.87 -18.26 -20.02
CA LEU A 215 2.63 -19.39 -19.12
C LEU A 215 3.71 -20.48 -19.21
N ALA A 216 4.43 -20.55 -20.33
CA ALA A 216 5.54 -21.49 -20.53
C ALA A 216 6.85 -21.07 -19.84
N VAL A 217 6.93 -19.84 -19.33
CA VAL A 217 8.06 -19.40 -18.48
C VAL A 217 8.03 -20.21 -17.19
N ASP A 218 9.20 -20.69 -16.75
CA ASP A 218 9.37 -21.42 -15.49
C ASP A 218 9.29 -20.46 -14.29
N TRP A 219 8.08 -19.96 -14.04
CA TRP A 219 7.81 -19.05 -12.94
C TRP A 219 8.08 -19.70 -11.59
N GLU A 220 7.85 -21.02 -11.46
CA GLU A 220 8.11 -21.73 -10.21
C GLU A 220 9.59 -21.65 -9.83
N ASP A 221 10.49 -21.83 -10.78
CA ASP A 221 11.93 -21.72 -10.51
C ASP A 221 12.37 -20.28 -10.26
N ILE A 222 11.93 -19.34 -11.11
CA ILE A 222 12.30 -17.92 -11.01
C ILE A 222 11.87 -17.32 -9.65
N LEU A 223 10.64 -17.62 -9.21
CA LEU A 223 10.07 -17.03 -8.00
C LEU A 223 10.68 -17.57 -6.69
N LYS A 224 11.57 -18.57 -6.75
CA LYS A 224 12.32 -19.05 -5.57
C LYS A 224 13.40 -18.07 -5.12
N SER A 225 14.01 -17.34 -6.05
CA SER A 225 15.12 -16.42 -5.75
C SER A 225 14.83 -14.97 -6.15
N GLU A 226 13.93 -14.77 -7.12
CA GLU A 226 13.65 -13.44 -7.66
C GLU A 226 12.25 -12.96 -7.28
N VAL A 227 12.16 -11.70 -6.89
CA VAL A 227 10.87 -11.01 -6.66
C VAL A 227 10.47 -10.12 -7.84
N GLN A 228 11.38 -9.91 -8.79
CA GLN A 228 11.19 -9.06 -9.94
C GLN A 228 12.20 -9.41 -11.02
N GLY A 229 12.01 -8.86 -12.22
CA GLY A 229 13.06 -8.90 -13.23
C GLY A 229 12.51 -8.67 -14.62
N GLN A 230 13.21 -9.24 -15.59
CA GLN A 230 12.78 -9.27 -16.98
C GLN A 230 12.84 -10.70 -17.51
N VAL A 231 11.83 -11.11 -18.27
CA VAL A 231 11.81 -12.40 -18.97
C VAL A 231 11.51 -12.19 -20.44
N LYS A 232 12.04 -13.09 -21.27
CA LYS A 232 11.62 -13.21 -22.66
C LYS A 232 10.49 -14.22 -22.75
N ALA A 233 9.36 -13.81 -23.31
CA ALA A 233 8.26 -14.71 -23.63
C ALA A 233 7.87 -14.51 -25.10
N GLY A 234 8.01 -15.57 -25.89
CA GLY A 234 7.89 -15.51 -27.34
C GLY A 234 8.93 -14.56 -27.93
N ASN A 235 8.46 -13.54 -28.66
CA ASN A 235 9.32 -12.55 -29.33
C ASN A 235 9.47 -11.24 -28.56
N ARG A 236 8.91 -11.13 -27.35
CA ARG A 236 8.89 -9.90 -26.56
C ARG A 236 9.56 -10.09 -25.20
N TYR A 237 10.02 -8.99 -24.63
CA TYR A 237 10.56 -8.94 -23.28
C TYR A 237 9.52 -8.31 -22.35
N TYR A 238 9.37 -8.88 -21.17
CA TYR A 238 8.42 -8.43 -20.16
C TYR A 238 9.15 -8.12 -18.87
N THR A 239 8.95 -6.92 -18.36
CA THR A 239 9.40 -6.54 -17.03
C THR A 239 8.30 -6.86 -16.03
N TRP A 240 8.68 -7.47 -14.92
CA TRP A 240 7.72 -8.07 -13.99
C TRP A 240 8.11 -7.87 -12.53
N LEU A 241 7.11 -7.95 -11.66
CA LEU A 241 7.20 -7.94 -10.20
C LEU A 241 6.23 -8.99 -9.65
N THR A 242 6.68 -9.81 -8.69
CA THR A 242 5.80 -10.67 -7.91
C THR A 242 5.04 -9.92 -6.83
N ARG A 243 3.80 -10.33 -6.61
CA ARG A 243 2.94 -9.87 -5.53
C ARG A 243 2.32 -11.07 -4.83
N TYR A 244 2.39 -11.06 -3.50
CA TYR A 244 1.68 -12.03 -2.69
C TYR A 244 0.27 -11.55 -2.38
N VAL A 245 -0.69 -12.46 -2.52
CA VAL A 245 -2.04 -12.34 -1.94
C VAL A 245 -2.22 -13.58 -1.07
N GLY A 246 -2.29 -13.40 0.24
CA GLY A 246 -2.15 -14.52 1.17
C GLY A 246 -0.78 -15.19 1.01
N LYS A 247 -0.78 -16.49 0.69
CA LYS A 247 0.44 -17.28 0.41
C LYS A 247 0.77 -17.39 -1.09
N ASP A 248 -0.17 -17.03 -1.96
CA ASP A 248 -0.09 -17.31 -3.38
C ASP A 248 0.56 -16.14 -4.12
N GLN A 249 1.42 -16.46 -5.08
CA GLN A 249 2.14 -15.48 -5.90
C GLN A 249 1.39 -15.18 -7.20
N TYR A 250 1.22 -13.90 -7.45
CA TYR A 250 0.72 -13.34 -8.70
C TYR A 250 1.77 -12.40 -9.24
N ILE A 251 1.86 -12.26 -10.56
CA ILE A 251 2.90 -11.45 -11.19
C ILE A 251 2.24 -10.30 -11.92
N TYR A 252 2.65 -9.08 -11.61
CA TYR A 252 2.40 -7.92 -12.47
C TYR A 252 3.48 -7.88 -13.54
N ALA A 253 3.08 -7.69 -14.80
CA ALA A 253 4.02 -7.57 -15.90
C ALA A 253 3.58 -6.52 -16.91
N THR A 254 4.56 -5.98 -17.64
CA THR A 254 4.34 -5.13 -18.81
C THR A 254 5.44 -5.40 -19.84
N GLU A 255 5.15 -5.19 -21.12
CA GLU A 255 6.18 -5.25 -22.16
C GLU A 255 7.27 -4.21 -21.85
N SER A 256 8.53 -4.66 -21.85
CA SER A 256 9.70 -3.83 -21.59
C SER A 256 9.81 -2.71 -22.62
N VAL A 257 10.13 -1.52 -22.16
CA VAL A 257 10.50 -0.38 -23.02
C VAL A 257 11.85 -0.62 -23.66
N ASP A 258 12.82 -1.12 -22.88
CA ASP A 258 14.17 -1.47 -23.34
C ASP A 258 14.58 -2.85 -22.80
N PRO A 259 14.71 -3.87 -23.66
CA PRO A 259 15.20 -5.20 -23.28
C PRO A 259 16.60 -5.22 -22.65
N ASN A 260 17.42 -4.20 -22.89
CA ASN A 260 18.80 -4.15 -22.39
C ASN A 260 18.95 -3.25 -21.15
N ALA A 261 17.87 -2.63 -20.67
CA ALA A 261 17.96 -1.75 -19.51
C ALA A 261 18.22 -2.55 -18.23
N GLU A 262 19.44 -2.42 -17.71
CA GLU A 262 19.86 -2.95 -16.42
C GLU A 262 19.39 -2.04 -15.27
N GLY A 263 19.04 -2.61 -14.12
CA GLY A 263 18.71 -1.84 -12.92
C GLY A 263 17.96 -2.63 -11.85
N SER A 264 18.16 -2.26 -10.59
CA SER A 264 17.47 -2.81 -9.41
C SER A 264 16.34 -1.85 -8.98
N TRP A 265 15.16 -2.37 -8.58
CA TRP A 265 14.12 -1.53 -7.93
C TRP A 265 14.55 -0.87 -6.62
N TRP A 266 15.60 -1.39 -5.96
CA TRP A 266 16.00 -0.88 -4.66
C TRP A 266 17.05 0.23 -4.83
N PRO A 267 16.82 1.45 -4.29
CA PRO A 267 17.75 2.57 -4.40
C PRO A 267 18.89 2.52 -3.35
N PHE A 268 19.28 1.34 -2.89
CA PHE A 268 20.32 1.16 -1.87
C PHE A 268 21.50 0.33 -2.40
#